data_AF-A0A7F8QDF2-F1
#
_entry.id   AF-A0A7F8QDF2-F1
#
_cell.length_a   1.000
_cell.length_b   1.000
_cell.length_c   1.000
_cell.angle_alpha   90.00
_cell.angle_beta   90.00
_cell.angle_gamma   90.00
#
_symmetry.space_group_name_H-M   'P 1'
#
loop_
_entity.id
_entity.type
_entity.pdbx_description
1 polymer ?
#
loop_
_entity_poly.entity_id
_entity_poly.type
_entity_poly.pdbx_seq_one_letter_code
_entity_poly.pdbx_strand_id
1 'polypeptide(L)'
;MFCVYSGIMRPGLNAILGPTGGGKSSLLDILAARKDPNGLSGDVLINGAPRPANFKCNSGYVVQDDVVMGTLTVRENLQFSAALRLPTTMTSHEKNERIDKVIQQLGLDKVADSKVMWKNQTGS
;
A
#
# COMPACT_ATOMS: atom_id res chain seq x y z
N MET A 1 -24.23 -1.23 -15.54
CA MET A 1 -24.03 -2.45 -14.73
C MET A 1 -23.70 -2.00 -13.32
N PHE A 2 -24.66 -2.07 -12.40
CA PHE A 2 -24.45 -1.70 -10.99
C PHE A 2 -24.05 -2.97 -10.23
N CYS A 3 -22.92 -2.92 -9.51
CA CYS A 3 -22.47 -4.03 -8.68
C CYS A 3 -22.66 -3.63 -7.22
N VAL A 4 -23.53 -4.36 -6.51
CA VAL A 4 -23.87 -4.08 -5.12
C VAL A 4 -23.03 -5.01 -4.24
N TYR A 5 -22.29 -4.43 -3.31
CA TYR A 5 -21.47 -5.16 -2.34
C TYR A 5 -21.97 -4.88 -0.93
N SER A 6 -22.13 -5.92 -0.12
CA SER A 6 -22.41 -5.81 1.32
C SER A 6 -21.55 -6.81 2.07
N GLY A 7 -20.96 -6.40 3.18
CA GLY A 7 -20.06 -7.24 3.96
C GLY A 7 -19.51 -6.53 5.19
N ILE A 8 -19.01 -7.31 6.15
CA ILE A 8 -18.39 -6.83 7.38
C ILE A 8 -16.99 -7.41 7.46
N MET A 9 -15.97 -6.55 7.53
CA MET A 9 -14.58 -6.95 7.77
C MET A 9 -14.26 -6.76 9.24
N ARG A 10 -13.99 -7.85 9.95
CA ARG A 10 -13.60 -7.81 11.37
C ARG A 10 -12.09 -7.59 11.51
N PRO A 11 -11.60 -7.12 12.66
CA PRO A 11 -10.16 -7.02 12.92
C PRO A 11 -9.48 -8.39 12.71
N GLY A 12 -8.46 -8.44 11.85
CA GLY A 12 -7.79 -9.67 11.45
C GLY A 12 -7.40 -9.65 9.98
N LEU A 13 -7.01 -10.83 9.47
CA LEU A 13 -6.70 -11.01 8.06
C LEU A 13 -7.99 -11.26 7.27
N ASN A 14 -8.39 -10.29 6.45
CA ASN A 14 -9.54 -10.42 5.55
C ASN A 14 -9.01 -10.51 4.11
N ALA A 15 -9.55 -11.44 3.32
CA ALA A 15 -9.12 -11.65 1.94
C ALA A 15 -10.31 -11.49 0.97
N ILE A 16 -10.07 -10.81 -0.15
CA ILE A 16 -11.06 -10.62 -1.22
C ILE A 16 -10.59 -11.43 -2.43
N LEU A 17 -11.28 -12.53 -2.73
CA LEU A 17 -10.97 -13.41 -3.86
C LEU A 17 -12.08 -13.35 -4.92
N GLY A 18 -11.72 -13.54 -6.17
CA GLY A 18 -12.67 -13.52 -7.29
C GLY A 18 -11.96 -13.41 -8.65
N PRO A 19 -12.70 -13.55 -9.76
CA PRO A 19 -12.14 -13.57 -11.11
C PRO A 19 -11.49 -12.23 -11.50
N THR A 20 -10.46 -12.27 -12.34
CA THR A 20 -9.80 -11.08 -12.90
C THR A 20 -10.84 -10.23 -13.64
N GLY A 21 -10.86 -8.91 -13.37
CA GLY A 21 -11.91 -8.02 -13.89
C GLY A 21 -13.19 -7.93 -13.06
N GLY A 22 -13.37 -8.76 -12.04
CA GLY A 22 -14.56 -8.75 -11.15
C GLY A 22 -14.66 -7.57 -10.18
N GLY A 23 -13.89 -6.48 -10.38
CA GLY A 23 -14.00 -5.28 -9.54
C GLY A 23 -13.32 -5.33 -8.17
N LYS A 24 -12.57 -6.38 -7.83
CA LYS A 24 -11.88 -6.53 -6.52
C LYS A 24 -11.00 -5.33 -6.17
N SER A 25 -10.13 -4.91 -7.10
CA SER A 25 -9.26 -3.74 -6.90
C SER A 25 -10.09 -2.47 -6.76
N SER A 26 -11.19 -2.34 -7.51
CA SER A 26 -12.12 -1.21 -7.35
C SER A 26 -12.82 -1.20 -5.98
N LEU A 27 -13.22 -2.36 -5.45
CA LEU A 27 -13.78 -2.46 -4.09
C LEU A 27 -12.74 -2.03 -3.04
N LEU A 28 -11.50 -2.50 -3.19
CA LEU A 28 -10.38 -2.10 -2.34
C LEU A 28 -10.09 -0.59 -2.42
N ASP A 29 -10.14 0.01 -3.60
CA ASP A 29 -9.95 1.46 -3.79
C ASP A 29 -11.08 2.29 -3.15
N ILE A 30 -12.32 1.80 -3.19
CA ILE A 30 -13.48 2.43 -2.55
C ILE A 30 -13.31 2.39 -1.03
N LEU A 31 -12.96 1.23 -0.48
CA LEU A 31 -12.67 1.06 0.96
C LEU A 31 -11.51 1.96 1.40
N ALA A 32 -10.46 2.06 0.59
CA ALA A 32 -9.29 2.92 0.80
C ALA A 32 -9.54 4.43 0.59
N ALA A 33 -10.78 4.84 0.26
CA ALA A 33 -11.14 6.24 -0.01
C ALA A 33 -10.34 6.88 -1.16
N ARG A 34 -9.93 6.10 -2.16
CA ARG A 34 -9.14 6.55 -3.33
C ARG A 34 -9.96 6.70 -4.60
N LYS A 35 -11.11 6.03 -4.70
CA LYS A 35 -12.03 6.17 -5.83
C LYS A 35 -12.80 7.50 -5.73
N ASP A 36 -13.04 8.13 -6.88
CA ASP A 36 -13.91 9.30 -6.98
C ASP A 36 -15.34 8.94 -6.49
N PRO A 37 -15.96 9.75 -5.62
CA PRO A 37 -17.32 9.52 -5.13
C PRO A 37 -18.39 9.59 -6.22
N ASN A 38 -18.08 10.18 -7.39
CA ASN A 38 -19.02 10.27 -8.50
C ASN A 38 -19.35 8.87 -9.04
N GLY A 39 -20.60 8.46 -8.86
CA GLY A 39 -21.10 7.13 -9.26
C GLY A 39 -21.04 6.07 -8.17
N LEU A 40 -20.59 6.41 -6.95
CA LEU A 40 -20.71 5.55 -5.76
C LEU A 40 -21.99 5.88 -4.99
N SER A 41 -22.72 4.84 -4.61
CA SER A 41 -23.91 4.95 -3.76
C SER A 41 -23.85 3.87 -2.69
N GLY A 42 -24.13 4.26 -1.44
CA GLY A 42 -24.03 3.40 -0.26
C GLY A 42 -23.09 3.97 0.81
N ASP A 43 -23.15 3.38 2.01
CA ASP A 43 -22.41 3.83 3.18
C ASP A 43 -21.28 2.86 3.54
N VAL A 44 -20.09 3.41 3.79
CA VAL A 44 -18.96 2.67 4.35
C VAL A 44 -18.76 3.11 5.81
N LEU A 45 -19.03 2.17 6.71
CA LEU A 45 -18.93 2.38 8.16
C LEU A 45 -17.65 1.76 8.70
N ILE A 46 -16.93 2.49 9.54
CA ILE A 46 -15.77 2.00 10.29
C ILE A 46 -16.17 1.97 11.76
N ASN A 47 -16.21 0.77 12.34
CA ASN A 47 -16.67 0.55 13.72
C ASN A 47 -18.06 1.13 14.01
N GLY A 48 -18.97 1.14 13.01
CA GLY A 48 -20.32 1.68 13.15
C GLY A 48 -20.45 3.20 12.98
N ALA A 49 -19.34 3.91 12.75
CA ALA A 49 -19.34 5.34 12.45
C ALA A 49 -19.00 5.60 10.97
N PRO A 50 -19.45 6.71 10.37
CA PRO A 50 -19.04 7.08 9.02
C PRO A 50 -17.53 7.25 8.94
N ARG A 51 -16.95 6.88 7.79
CA ARG A 51 -15.50 6.97 7.55
C ARG A 51 -14.98 8.39 7.85
N PRO A 52 -13.99 8.55 8.74
CA PRO A 52 -13.49 9.85 9.10
C PRO A 52 -12.60 10.43 8.00
N ALA A 53 -12.51 11.76 7.89
CA ALA A 53 -11.76 12.43 6.83
C ALA A 53 -10.25 12.13 6.87
N ASN A 54 -9.72 11.82 8.06
CA ASN A 54 -8.33 11.43 8.29
C ASN A 54 -8.05 9.94 8.04
N PHE A 55 -9.00 9.17 7.48
CA PHE A 55 -8.82 7.74 7.24
C PHE A 55 -7.54 7.42 6.44
N LYS A 56 -7.21 8.26 5.45
CA LYS A 56 -5.99 8.12 4.63
C LYS A 56 -4.69 8.18 5.46
N CYS A 57 -4.68 8.87 6.60
CA CYS A 57 -3.52 8.96 7.49
C CYS A 57 -3.41 7.74 8.42
N ASN A 58 -4.53 7.09 8.73
CA ASN A 58 -4.58 5.92 9.62
C ASN A 58 -4.57 4.58 8.87
N SER A 59 -4.81 4.59 7.55
CA SER A 59 -4.83 3.39 6.72
C SER A 59 -3.62 3.32 5.79
N GLY A 60 -2.94 2.18 5.74
CA GLY A 60 -1.94 1.88 4.71
C GLY A 60 -2.59 1.17 3.52
N TYR A 61 -2.33 1.65 2.29
CA TYR A 61 -2.75 0.99 1.06
C TYR A 61 -1.53 0.68 0.20
N VAL A 62 -1.36 -0.59 -0.15
CA VAL A 62 -0.33 -1.04 -1.09
C VAL A 62 -1.00 -1.20 -2.45
N VAL A 63 -0.52 -0.43 -3.43
CA VAL A 63 -1.01 -0.49 -4.82
C VAL A 63 -0.52 -1.77 -5.50
N GLN A 64 -1.28 -2.26 -6.50
CA GLN A 64 -0.87 -3.43 -7.29
C GLN A 64 0.34 -3.15 -8.20
N ASP A 65 0.54 -1.89 -8.62
CA ASP A 65 1.73 -1.47 -9.34
C ASP A 65 2.74 -0.85 -8.38
N ASP A 66 3.89 -1.49 -8.27
CA ASP A 66 4.99 -1.07 -7.43
C ASP A 66 5.60 0.24 -7.97
N VAL A 67 5.36 1.35 -7.28
CA VAL A 67 6.03 2.63 -7.54
C VAL A 67 7.40 2.61 -6.86
N VAL A 68 8.33 1.81 -7.39
CA VAL A 68 9.74 1.83 -7.00
C VAL A 68 10.54 2.62 -8.02
N MET A 69 11.41 3.51 -7.55
CA MET A 69 12.38 4.15 -8.45
C MET A 69 13.43 3.11 -8.83
N GLY A 70 13.34 2.60 -10.07
CA GLY A 70 14.24 1.56 -10.58
C GLY A 70 15.70 1.99 -10.79
N THR A 71 16.01 3.27 -10.52
CA THR A 71 17.38 3.81 -10.56
C THR A 71 18.10 3.68 -9.21
N LEU A 72 17.37 3.43 -8.13
CA LEU A 72 17.87 3.39 -6.75
C LEU A 72 17.96 1.94 -6.22
N THR A 73 18.81 1.74 -5.22
CA THR A 73 18.90 0.48 -4.46
C THR A 73 17.64 0.24 -3.62
N VAL A 74 17.45 -1.01 -3.16
CA VAL A 74 16.34 -1.35 -2.25
C VAL A 74 16.41 -0.51 -0.97
N ARG A 75 17.61 -0.32 -0.42
CA ARG A 75 17.86 0.53 0.77
C ARG A 75 17.47 1.99 0.53
N GLU A 76 17.86 2.58 -0.60
CA GLU A 76 17.54 3.97 -0.95
C GLU A 76 16.03 4.18 -1.16
N ASN A 77 15.35 3.24 -1.83
CA ASN A 77 13.90 3.29 -2.00
C ASN A 77 13.16 3.22 -0.66
N LEU A 78 13.63 2.38 0.27
CA LEU A 78 13.10 2.28 1.63
C LEU A 78 13.39 3.56 2.43
N GLN A 79 14.58 4.14 2.32
CA GLN A 79 14.93 5.43 2.93
C GLN A 79 14.05 6.57 2.43
N PHE A 80 13.82 6.64 1.12
CA PHE A 80 12.94 7.65 0.53
C PHE A 80 11.48 7.48 0.98
N SER A 81 10.98 6.25 0.95
CA SER A 81 9.62 5.92 1.43
C SER A 81 9.45 6.23 2.92
N ALA A 82 10.45 5.88 3.74
CA ALA A 82 10.48 6.17 5.16
C ALA A 82 10.56 7.67 5.43
N ALA A 83 11.35 8.42 4.67
CA ALA A 83 11.46 9.88 4.83
C ALA A 83 10.13 10.61 4.52
N LEU A 84 9.35 10.13 3.55
CA LEU A 84 8.05 10.70 3.19
C LEU A 84 6.91 10.27 4.13
N ARG A 85 6.96 9.04 4.66
CA ARG A 85 5.89 8.48 5.50
C ARG A 85 6.11 8.67 7.00
N LEU A 86 7.35 8.75 7.47
CA LEU A 86 7.65 8.93 8.88
C LEU A 86 7.69 10.42 9.24
N PRO A 87 7.23 10.79 10.44
CA PRO A 87 7.28 12.16 10.90
C PRO A 87 8.73 12.68 10.96
N THR A 88 8.92 13.96 10.68
CA THR A 88 10.22 14.66 10.70
C THR A 88 10.82 14.78 12.10
N THR A 89 10.04 14.45 13.15
CA THR A 89 10.49 14.42 14.55
C THR A 89 11.43 13.25 14.87
N MET A 90 11.47 12.20 14.04
CA MET A 90 12.41 11.10 14.23
C MET A 90 13.79 11.42 13.66
N THR A 91 14.83 11.04 14.40
CA THR A 91 16.22 11.23 13.98
C THR A 91 16.57 10.36 12.77
N SER A 92 17.54 10.78 11.96
CA SER A 92 18.04 9.97 10.84
C SER A 92 18.55 8.60 11.28
N HIS A 93 19.05 8.50 12.52
CA HIS A 93 19.51 7.25 13.12
C HIS A 93 18.35 6.28 13.38
N GLU A 94 17.28 6.73 14.05
CA GLU A 94 16.09 5.90 14.29
C GLU A 94 15.40 5.48 12.99
N LYS A 95 15.40 6.35 11.97
CA LYS A 95 14.88 6.03 10.64
C LYS A 95 15.68 4.90 10.00
N ASN A 96 17.01 4.97 10.02
CA ASN A 96 17.87 3.92 9.48
C ASN A 96 17.72 2.60 10.23
N GLU A 97 17.64 2.62 11.56
CA GLU A 97 17.44 1.39 12.36
C GLU A 97 16.11 0.69 12.01
N ARG A 98 15.05 1.46 11.77
CA ARG A 98 13.76 0.93 11.30
C ARG A 98 13.86 0.32 9.91
N ILE A 99 14.63 0.93 9.02
CA ILE A 99 14.82 0.43 7.65
C ILE A 99 15.60 -0.88 7.67
N ASP A 100 16.68 -0.98 8.45
CA ASP A 100 17.42 -2.25 8.60
C ASP A 100 16.55 -3.36 9.19
N LYS A 101 15.69 -3.03 10.19
CA LYS A 101 14.70 -4.00 10.71
C LYS A 101 13.72 -4.47 9.64
N VAL A 102 13.23 -3.58 8.78
CA VAL A 102 12.32 -3.94 7.68
C VAL A 102 13.02 -4.80 6.63
N ILE A 103 14.27 -4.48 6.29
CA ILE A 103 15.09 -5.27 5.35
C ILE A 103 15.27 -6.70 5.88
N GLN A 104 15.60 -6.85 7.17
CA GLN A 104 15.72 -8.17 7.81
C GLN A 104 14.39 -8.93 7.86
N GLN A 105 13.29 -8.26 8.24
CA GLN A 105 11.97 -8.89 8.31
C GLN A 105 11.46 -9.37 6.95
N LEU A 106 11.81 -8.65 5.88
CA LEU A 106 11.47 -9.02 4.51
C LEU A 106 12.49 -10.01 3.89
N GLY A 107 13.59 -10.33 4.59
CA GLY A 107 14.65 -11.21 4.09
C GLY A 107 15.43 -10.62 2.92
N LEU A 108 15.47 -9.29 2.82
CA LEU A 108 16.08 -8.54 1.71
C LEU A 108 17.57 -8.26 1.92
N ASP A 109 18.22 -8.80 2.95
CA ASP A 109 19.64 -8.54 3.27
C ASP A 109 20.58 -8.77 2.07
N LYS A 110 20.30 -9.78 1.25
CA LYS A 110 21.11 -10.13 0.07
C LYS A 110 20.91 -9.19 -1.12
N VAL A 111 19.82 -8.43 -1.14
CA VAL A 111 19.43 -7.53 -2.24
C VAL A 111 19.30 -6.08 -1.80
N ALA A 112 19.59 -5.77 -0.53
CA ALA A 112 19.46 -4.45 0.07
C ALA A 112 20.27 -3.38 -0.68
N ASP A 113 21.49 -3.73 -1.10
CA ASP A 113 22.39 -2.87 -1.87
C ASP A 113 22.36 -3.18 -3.38
N SER A 114 21.44 -4.06 -3.81
CA SER A 114 21.22 -4.30 -5.23
C SER A 114 20.30 -3.22 -5.79
N LYS A 115 20.63 -2.71 -6.99
CA LYS A 115 19.74 -1.80 -7.71
C LYS A 115 18.43 -2.53 -8.00
N VAL A 116 17.31 -1.83 -7.80
CA VAL A 116 15.99 -2.31 -8.25
C VAL A 116 15.94 -2.19 -9.78
N MET A 117 16.76 -2.98 -10.47
CA MET A 117 16.78 -3.00 -11.92
C MET A 117 15.52 -3.74 -12.38
N TRP A 118 14.57 -2.99 -12.91
CA TRP A 118 13.48 -3.53 -13.73
C TRP A 118 14.10 -4.24 -14.93
N LYS A 119 14.24 -5.57 -14.86
CA LYS A 119 14.77 -6.37 -15.96
C LYS A 119 13.64 -6.62 -16.98
N ASN A 120 13.32 -5.61 -17.79
CA ASN A 120 12.52 -5.79 -18.99
C ASN A 120 13.35 -5.57 -20.26
N GLN A 121 14.44 -6.31 -20.37
CA GLN A 121 15.05 -6.61 -21.66
C GLN A 121 15.55 -8.04 -21.65
N THR A 122 14.74 -8.96 -22.17
CA THR A 122 15.20 -10.09 -22.99
C THR A 122 14.03 -10.58 -23.85
N GLY A 123 14.12 -10.36 -25.16
CA GLY A 123 13.23 -10.95 -26.15
C GLY A 123 13.20 -10.21 -27.48
N SER A 124 14.34 -10.24 -28.19
CA SER A 124 14.52 -10.16 -29.67
C SER A 124 13.56 -9.31 -30.51
#